data_AF-A0A2A5JPC2-F1
#
_entry.id   AF-A0A2A5JPC2-F1
#
_cell.length_a   1.000
_cell.length_b   1.000
_cell.length_c   1.000
_cell.angle_alpha   90.00
_cell.angle_beta   90.00
_cell.angle_gamma   90.00
#
_symmetry.space_group_name_H-M   'P 1'
#
loop_
_entity.id
_entity.type
_entity.pdbx_description
1 polymer ?
#
loop_
_entity_poly.entity_id
_entity_poly.type
_entity_poly.pdbx_seq_one_letter_code
_entity_poly.pdbx_strand_id
1 'polypeptide(L)'
;MDPLKFISATTQIVTATTAVITAYLAYQTYLKPPEQEDESEPSSEVDESADEKLTETLVFKTSKQKTTLKVTPQGLECHLEDTREGKGGHQWTLSISDVKAILDAKAYHVNPGYKVRTGTFTLGPKRNWLYTKSLFPEPDYLESVLKSLLHNVGK
;
A
#
# COMPACT_ATOMS: atom_id res chain seq x y z
N MET A 1 -50.54 35.66 30.63
CA MET A 1 -50.69 34.56 29.66
C MET A 1 -49.37 34.51 28.91
N ASP A 2 -48.43 33.78 29.49
CA ASP A 2 -46.99 34.06 29.36
C ASP A 2 -46.34 33.13 28.32
N PRO A 3 -45.64 33.67 27.31
CA PRO A 3 -45.11 32.89 26.19
C PRO A 3 -43.75 32.24 26.48
N LEU A 4 -43.49 31.82 27.73
CA LEU A 4 -42.14 31.42 28.20
C LEU A 4 -42.04 29.99 28.76
N LYS A 5 -43.07 29.14 28.60
CA LYS A 5 -43.04 27.76 29.13
C LYS A 5 -42.93 26.63 28.08
N PHE A 6 -42.88 26.94 26.79
CA PHE A 6 -42.85 25.90 25.74
C PHE A 6 -41.45 25.50 25.24
N ILE A 7 -40.40 26.23 25.63
CA ILE A 7 -39.04 26.01 25.08
C ILE A 7 -38.21 25.02 25.92
N SER A 8 -38.63 24.66 27.15
CA SER A 8 -37.81 23.82 28.02
C SER A 8 -38.12 22.32 27.99
N ALA A 9 -39.00 21.84 27.11
CA ALA A 9 -39.41 20.43 27.07
C ALA A 9 -38.96 19.66 25.80
N THR A 10 -38.29 20.31 24.85
CA THR A 10 -37.86 19.68 23.59
C THR A 10 -36.37 19.32 23.57
N THR A 11 -35.55 19.92 24.43
CA THR A 11 -34.08 19.76 24.38
C THR A 11 -33.55 18.46 25.00
N GLN A 12 -34.34 17.74 25.80
CA GLN A 12 -33.91 16.47 26.42
C GLN A 12 -34.21 15.21 25.59
N ILE A 13 -35.00 15.34 24.52
CA ILE A 13 -35.37 14.19 23.66
C ILE A 13 -34.33 13.95 22.55
N VAL A 14 -33.51 14.96 22.22
CA VAL A 14 -32.58 14.93 21.07
C VAL A 14 -31.26 14.21 21.38
N THR A 15 -30.83 14.14 22.63
CA THR A 15 -29.54 13.51 23.00
C THR A 15 -29.64 12.00 23.23
N ALA A 16 -30.79 11.47 23.64
CA ALA A 16 -30.95 10.03 23.84
C ALA A 16 -31.06 9.24 22.52
N THR A 17 -31.57 9.87 21.45
CA THR A 17 -31.77 9.22 20.15
C THR A 17 -30.47 9.03 19.38
N THR A 18 -29.49 9.93 19.49
CA THR A 18 -28.20 9.83 18.79
C THR A 18 -27.34 8.68 19.31
N ALA A 19 -27.36 8.41 20.62
CA ALA A 19 -26.62 7.29 21.21
C ALA A 19 -27.15 5.92 20.74
N VAL A 20 -28.48 5.77 20.62
CA VAL A 20 -29.11 4.54 20.13
C VAL A 20 -28.77 4.29 18.66
N ILE A 21 -28.77 5.33 17.82
CA ILE A 21 -28.41 5.22 16.40
C ILE A 21 -26.94 4.83 16.23
N THR A 22 -26.03 5.41 17.01
CA THR A 22 -24.59 5.11 16.92
C THR A 22 -24.29 3.69 17.38
N ALA A 23 -24.93 3.24 18.47
CA ALA A 23 -24.82 1.86 18.94
C ALA A 23 -25.42 0.85 17.93
N TYR A 24 -26.55 1.19 17.31
CA TYR A 24 -27.19 0.35 16.28
C TYR A 24 -26.34 0.26 14.99
N LEU A 25 -25.74 1.37 14.56
CA LEU A 25 -24.83 1.39 13.40
C LEU A 25 -23.53 0.62 13.70
N ALA A 26 -22.95 0.79 14.88
CA ALA A 26 -21.78 0.01 15.30
C ALA A 26 -22.09 -1.49 15.35
N TYR A 27 -23.26 -1.87 15.88
CA TYR A 27 -23.73 -3.26 15.91
C TYR A 27 -23.93 -3.84 14.50
N GLN A 28 -24.52 -3.07 13.57
CA GLN A 28 -24.65 -3.44 12.16
C GLN A 28 -23.28 -3.64 11.48
N THR A 29 -22.29 -2.80 11.78
CA THR A 29 -20.94 -2.93 11.18
C THR A 29 -20.10 -4.06 11.77
N TYR A 30 -20.29 -4.42 13.05
CA TYR A 30 -19.44 -5.40 13.73
C TYR A 30 -19.95 -6.85 13.66
N LEU A 31 -21.24 -7.07 13.40
CA LEU A 31 -21.85 -8.41 13.38
C LEU A 31 -22.23 -8.93 11.99
N LYS A 32 -21.96 -8.16 10.93
CA LYS A 32 -21.77 -8.78 9.62
C LYS A 32 -20.34 -9.34 9.59
N PRO A 33 -20.10 -10.64 9.81
CA PRO A 33 -18.95 -11.25 9.16
C PRO A 33 -19.08 -10.90 7.67
N PRO A 34 -18.02 -10.45 7.00
CA PRO A 34 -18.13 -10.11 5.59
C PRO A 34 -18.76 -11.30 4.87
N GLU A 35 -19.97 -11.09 4.34
CA GLU A 35 -20.46 -11.93 3.25
C GLU A 35 -19.38 -11.79 2.18
N GLN A 36 -18.60 -12.86 1.98
CA GLN A 36 -17.87 -13.06 0.75
C GLN A 36 -18.93 -13.03 -0.35
N GLU A 37 -19.11 -11.87 -0.95
CA GLU A 37 -19.79 -11.78 -2.23
C GLU A 37 -18.92 -12.56 -3.21
N ASP A 38 -19.52 -13.62 -3.78
CA ASP A 38 -19.03 -14.42 -4.90
C ASP A 38 -18.68 -13.50 -6.08
N GLU A 39 -17.48 -12.93 -6.06
CA GLU A 39 -16.88 -12.29 -7.21
C GLU A 39 -16.08 -13.36 -7.95
N SER A 40 -16.70 -13.86 -9.03
CA SER A 40 -16.13 -14.69 -10.09
C SER A 40 -14.60 -14.63 -10.17
N GLU A 41 -14.01 -15.81 -9.99
CA GLU A 41 -12.58 -16.12 -10.10
C GLU A 41 -11.91 -15.39 -11.29
N PRO A 42 -10.74 -14.82 -11.05
CA PRO A 42 -9.57 -15.39 -11.68
C PRO A 42 -8.75 -16.05 -10.59
N SER A 43 -8.64 -17.37 -10.71
CA SER A 43 -7.67 -18.25 -10.06
C SER A 43 -6.44 -17.48 -9.58
N SER A 44 -6.46 -17.09 -8.30
CA SER A 44 -5.24 -16.82 -7.55
C SER A 44 -5.13 -18.02 -6.64
N GLU A 45 -4.50 -19.06 -7.17
CA GLU A 45 -3.95 -20.14 -6.39
C GLU A 45 -3.13 -19.48 -5.27
N VAL A 46 -3.69 -19.46 -4.04
CA VAL A 46 -2.90 -19.16 -2.86
C VAL A 46 -2.08 -20.40 -2.64
N ASP A 47 -0.89 -20.42 -3.25
CA ASP A 47 0.10 -21.47 -3.06
C ASP A 47 0.65 -21.33 -1.64
N GLU A 48 -0.04 -21.98 -0.70
CA GLU A 48 0.47 -22.23 0.63
C GLU A 48 1.51 -23.36 0.54
N SER A 49 2.64 -23.09 -0.12
CA SER A 49 3.82 -23.94 -0.08
C SER A 49 5.15 -23.18 -0.24
N ALA A 50 6.01 -23.36 0.77
CA ALA A 50 7.47 -23.25 0.73
C ALA A 50 8.12 -21.91 0.32
N ASP A 51 8.58 -21.13 1.32
CA ASP A 51 9.74 -20.22 1.21
C ASP A 51 9.79 -19.41 -0.12
N GLU A 52 8.64 -18.85 -0.51
CA GLU A 52 8.49 -18.21 -1.81
C GLU A 52 9.43 -17.00 -1.87
N LYS A 53 10.47 -17.12 -2.70
CA LYS A 53 11.35 -16.01 -3.05
C LYS A 53 10.47 -14.89 -3.57
N LEU A 54 10.32 -13.81 -2.80
CA LEU A 54 9.72 -12.57 -3.26
C LEU A 54 10.41 -12.12 -4.57
N THR A 55 9.74 -12.32 -5.70
CA THR A 55 10.25 -12.03 -7.04
C THR A 55 9.69 -10.74 -7.60
N GLU A 56 8.56 -10.25 -7.09
CA GLU A 56 7.91 -9.05 -7.60
C GLU A 56 7.26 -8.27 -6.46
N THR A 57 7.30 -6.94 -6.52
CA THR A 57 6.54 -6.10 -5.59
C THR A 57 6.00 -4.84 -6.27
N LEU A 58 4.79 -4.46 -5.89
CA LEU A 58 4.16 -3.23 -6.31
C LEU A 58 4.55 -2.11 -5.35
N VAL A 59 5.40 -1.17 -5.78
CA VAL A 59 5.88 -0.08 -4.92
C VAL A 59 5.01 1.18 -5.00
N PHE A 60 4.42 1.45 -6.16
CA PHE A 60 3.64 2.67 -6.39
C PHE A 60 2.39 2.38 -7.19
N LYS A 61 1.26 2.97 -6.77
CA LYS A 61 -0.03 2.85 -7.44
C LYS A 61 -0.80 4.16 -7.36
N THR A 62 -1.34 4.56 -8.50
CA THR A 62 -2.36 5.59 -8.69
C THR A 62 -3.40 5.08 -9.68
N SER A 63 -4.43 5.88 -9.98
CA SER A 63 -5.44 5.53 -10.98
C SER A 63 -4.90 5.44 -12.42
N LYS A 64 -3.73 6.04 -12.69
CA LYS A 64 -3.14 6.11 -14.03
C LYS A 64 -1.79 5.44 -14.14
N GLN A 65 -1.12 5.18 -13.03
CA GLN A 65 0.27 4.78 -13.00
C GLN A 65 0.50 3.72 -11.92
N LYS A 66 1.25 2.68 -12.28
CA LYS A 66 1.69 1.59 -11.43
C LYS A 66 3.21 1.41 -11.61
N THR A 67 3.95 1.23 -10.53
CA THR A 67 5.39 0.95 -10.57
C THR A 67 5.68 -0.34 -9.85
N THR A 68 6.32 -1.27 -10.55
CA THR A 68 6.61 -2.61 -10.07
C THR A 68 8.11 -2.83 -10.08
N LEU A 69 8.64 -3.43 -9.02
CA LEU A 69 10.00 -3.96 -9.00
C LEU A 69 9.95 -5.46 -9.19
N LYS A 70 10.78 -5.98 -10.10
CA LYS A 70 10.79 -7.39 -10.48
C LYS A 70 12.21 -7.93 -10.49
N VAL A 71 12.43 -9.05 -9.82
CA VAL A 71 13.65 -9.83 -9.86
C VAL A 71 13.66 -10.62 -11.17
N THR A 72 14.71 -10.44 -11.95
CA THR A 72 14.94 -11.13 -13.22
C THR A 72 16.32 -11.80 -13.20
N PRO A 73 16.62 -12.73 -14.13
CA PRO A 73 17.95 -13.33 -14.24
C PRO A 73 19.06 -12.29 -14.48
N GLN A 74 18.74 -11.13 -15.06
CA GLN A 74 19.70 -10.04 -15.26
C GLN A 74 19.94 -9.20 -13.99
N GLY A 75 18.99 -9.20 -13.05
CA GLY A 75 19.10 -8.43 -11.82
C GLY A 75 17.76 -7.97 -11.26
N LEU A 76 17.66 -6.70 -10.84
CA LEU A 76 16.42 -6.08 -10.39
C LEU A 76 15.95 -5.05 -11.41
N GLU A 77 14.75 -5.23 -11.95
CA GLU A 77 14.14 -4.34 -12.93
C GLU A 77 13.03 -3.50 -12.31
N CYS A 78 12.91 -2.28 -12.80
CA CYS A 78 11.77 -1.40 -12.50
C CYS A 78 10.93 -1.19 -13.75
N HIS A 79 9.66 -1.54 -13.64
CA HIS A 79 8.67 -1.37 -14.70
C HIS A 79 7.63 -0.34 -14.28
N LEU A 80 7.28 0.52 -15.23
CA LEU A 80 6.26 1.53 -15.05
C LEU A 80 5.10 1.25 -16.01
N GLU A 81 3.93 0.96 -15.50
CA GLU A 81 2.72 0.91 -16.32
C GLU A 81 2.02 2.26 -16.17
N ASP A 82 1.80 2.98 -17.27
CA ASP A 82 1.02 4.22 -17.32
C ASP A 82 -0.10 4.05 -18.35
N THR A 83 -1.31 4.50 -18.02
CA THR A 83 -2.47 4.41 -18.90
C THR A 83 -2.44 5.44 -20.04
N ARG A 84 -1.53 6.42 -19.98
CA ARG A 84 -1.34 7.41 -21.04
C ARG A 84 -0.51 6.82 -22.17
N GLU A 85 -0.95 7.01 -23.41
CA GLU A 85 -0.23 6.53 -24.59
C GLU A 85 1.21 7.05 -24.64
N GLY A 86 2.15 6.14 -24.94
CA GLY A 86 3.58 6.45 -25.04
C GLY A 86 4.26 6.79 -23.70
N LYS A 87 3.61 6.51 -22.56
CA LYS A 87 4.21 6.63 -21.22
C LYS A 87 4.32 5.25 -20.57
N GLY A 88 5.30 5.09 -19.68
CA GLY A 88 5.58 3.82 -19.01
C GLY A 88 6.72 3.03 -19.67
N GLY A 89 6.69 1.71 -19.45
CA GLY A 89 7.70 0.74 -19.86
C GLY A 89 8.80 0.52 -18.82
N HIS A 90 9.83 -0.20 -19.28
CA HIS A 90 11.05 -0.46 -18.52
C HIS A 90 11.79 0.86 -18.20
N GLN A 91 12.07 1.08 -16.91
CA GLN A 91 12.73 2.31 -16.45
C GLN A 91 14.22 2.13 -16.23
N TRP A 92 14.61 1.02 -15.60
CA TRP A 92 16.00 0.68 -15.35
C TRP A 92 16.15 -0.78 -14.91
N THR A 93 17.34 -1.31 -15.12
CA THR A 93 17.84 -2.56 -14.54
C THR A 93 19.01 -2.24 -13.62
N LEU A 94 19.04 -2.84 -12.45
CA LEU A 94 20.22 -2.98 -11.61
C LEU A 94 20.82 -4.36 -11.88
N SER A 95 22.07 -4.41 -12.32
CA SER A 95 22.74 -5.69 -12.57
C SER A 95 22.96 -6.45 -11.25
N ILE A 96 23.20 -7.75 -11.33
CA ILE A 96 23.54 -8.57 -10.14
C ILE A 96 24.74 -7.98 -9.39
N SER A 97 25.74 -7.46 -10.09
CA SER A 97 26.90 -6.76 -9.49
C SER A 97 26.50 -5.50 -8.74
N ASP A 98 25.60 -4.68 -9.31
CA ASP A 98 25.11 -3.47 -8.65
C ASP A 98 24.30 -3.82 -7.40
N VAL A 99 23.46 -4.85 -7.47
CA VAL A 99 22.65 -5.32 -6.33
C VAL A 99 23.55 -5.79 -5.18
N LYS A 100 24.61 -6.54 -5.48
CA LYS A 100 25.60 -6.94 -4.46
C LYS A 100 26.28 -5.73 -3.82
N ALA A 101 26.73 -4.77 -4.64
CA ALA A 101 27.34 -3.54 -4.12
C ALA A 101 26.37 -2.73 -3.24
N ILE A 102 25.08 -2.69 -3.59
CA ILE A 102 24.04 -2.03 -2.80
C ILE A 102 23.81 -2.73 -1.46
N LEU A 103 23.78 -4.07 -1.45
CA LEU A 103 23.65 -4.86 -0.22
C LEU A 103 24.87 -4.66 0.71
N ASP A 104 26.08 -4.72 0.15
CA ASP A 104 27.32 -4.56 0.91
C ASP A 104 27.45 -3.16 1.51
N ALA A 105 27.13 -2.13 0.72
CA ALA A 105 27.14 -0.74 1.17
C ALA A 105 25.91 -0.35 2.01
N LYS A 106 24.91 -1.25 2.14
CA LYS A 106 23.58 -0.96 2.69
C LYS A 106 22.97 0.33 2.09
N ALA A 107 23.15 0.51 0.79
CA ALA A 107 22.76 1.73 0.08
C ALA A 107 21.29 1.71 -0.35
N TYR A 108 20.41 1.18 0.49
CA TYR A 108 18.96 1.19 0.30
C TYR A 108 18.33 1.93 1.47
N HIS A 109 17.41 2.86 1.20
CA HIS A 109 16.72 3.60 2.26
C HIS A 109 15.33 4.01 1.81
N VAL A 110 14.41 4.04 2.77
CA VAL A 110 13.06 4.55 2.59
C VAL A 110 12.94 5.87 3.33
N ASN A 111 12.45 6.89 2.62
CA ASN A 111 12.12 8.17 3.19
C ASN A 111 10.62 8.41 3.02
N PRO A 112 9.81 8.31 4.09
CA PRO A 112 8.38 8.55 4.00
C PRO A 112 8.06 9.98 3.56
N GLY A 113 8.93 10.96 3.86
CA GLY A 113 8.71 12.36 3.52
C GLY A 113 7.42 12.95 4.13
N TYR A 114 7.19 14.24 3.85
CA TYR A 114 6.06 15.00 4.41
C TYR A 114 4.73 14.81 3.65
N LYS A 115 4.76 14.23 2.45
CA LYS A 115 3.55 14.08 1.62
C LYS A 115 2.62 13.04 2.22
N VAL A 116 1.31 13.30 2.21
CA VAL A 116 0.31 12.44 2.86
C VAL A 116 0.24 11.04 2.24
N ARG A 117 0.30 10.94 0.91
CA ARG A 117 -0.01 9.69 0.18
C ARG A 117 1.22 8.97 -0.39
N THR A 118 2.36 9.64 -0.44
CA THR A 118 3.54 9.16 -1.15
C THR A 118 4.80 9.38 -0.32
N GLY A 119 5.72 8.44 -0.36
CA GLY A 119 7.09 8.65 0.08
C GLY A 119 8.06 8.41 -1.07
N THR A 120 9.35 8.43 -0.75
CA THR A 120 10.44 8.14 -1.69
C THR A 120 11.32 7.03 -1.15
N PHE A 121 11.90 6.21 -2.01
CA PHE A 121 12.93 5.26 -1.67
C PHE A 121 14.12 5.40 -2.61
N THR A 122 15.24 4.85 -2.18
CA THR A 122 16.49 4.84 -2.95
C THR A 122 17.07 3.44 -2.94
N LEU A 123 17.58 3.01 -4.09
CA LEU A 123 18.34 1.79 -4.30
C LEU A 123 19.65 2.14 -5.00
N GLY A 124 20.71 2.36 -4.22
CA GLY A 124 22.04 2.73 -4.68
C GLY A 124 22.04 3.96 -5.58
N PRO A 125 22.35 3.82 -6.89
CA PRO A 125 22.33 4.92 -7.84
C PRO A 125 20.91 5.39 -8.19
N LYS A 126 19.88 4.56 -7.97
CA LYS A 126 18.48 4.88 -8.28
C LYS A 126 17.83 5.58 -7.10
N ARG A 127 17.86 6.91 -7.11
CA ARG A 127 17.40 7.77 -6.00
C ARG A 127 16.02 8.34 -6.24
N ASN A 128 15.34 8.69 -5.15
CA ASN A 128 14.07 9.44 -5.15
C ASN A 128 12.92 8.76 -5.92
N TRP A 129 12.87 7.43 -5.93
CA TRP A 129 11.76 6.69 -6.52
C TRP A 129 10.53 6.77 -5.62
N LEU A 130 9.36 6.98 -6.20
CA LEU A 130 8.14 7.13 -5.42
C LEU A 130 7.60 5.78 -4.98
N TYR A 131 7.03 5.75 -3.77
CA TYR A 131 6.18 4.65 -3.30
C TYR A 131 4.88 5.19 -2.73
N THR A 132 3.83 4.36 -2.72
CA THR A 132 2.52 4.74 -2.19
C THR A 132 2.43 4.32 -0.72
N LYS A 133 2.18 5.28 0.19
CA LYS A 133 2.08 5.02 1.64
C LYS A 133 0.92 4.12 2.04
N SER A 134 -0.15 4.05 1.26
CA SER A 134 -1.24 3.10 1.53
C SER A 134 -0.85 1.64 1.24
N LEU A 135 0.17 1.41 0.41
CA LEU A 135 0.74 0.07 0.18
C LEU A 135 1.76 -0.28 1.26
N PHE A 136 2.47 0.73 1.77
CA PHE A 136 3.47 0.59 2.82
C PHE A 136 3.23 1.66 3.90
N PRO A 137 2.26 1.42 4.82
CA PRO A 137 1.95 2.36 5.89
C PRO A 137 3.15 2.58 6.80
N GLU A 138 3.89 1.50 7.04
CA GLU A 138 5.15 1.50 7.78
C GLU A 138 6.33 1.54 6.80
N PRO A 139 7.21 2.56 6.86
CA PRO A 139 8.35 2.67 5.96
C PRO A 139 9.35 1.52 6.14
N ASP A 140 9.51 1.03 7.37
CA ASP A 140 10.40 -0.07 7.73
C ASP A 140 9.99 -1.38 7.03
N TYR A 141 8.67 -1.56 6.82
CA TYR A 141 8.17 -2.70 6.06
C TYR A 141 8.61 -2.63 4.60
N LEU A 142 8.51 -1.47 3.94
CA LEU A 142 9.04 -1.32 2.58
C LEU A 142 10.55 -1.58 2.53
N GLU A 143 11.30 -1.11 3.52
CA GLU A 143 12.75 -1.36 3.57
C GLU A 143 13.05 -2.86 3.65
N SER A 144 12.30 -3.61 4.46
CA SER A 144 12.40 -5.07 4.56
C SER A 144 12.08 -5.77 3.23
N VAL A 145 11.04 -5.30 2.52
CA VAL A 145 10.64 -5.81 1.20
C VAL A 145 11.73 -5.56 0.17
N LEU A 146 12.30 -4.35 0.14
CA LEU A 146 13.42 -4.00 -0.74
C LEU A 146 14.64 -4.88 -0.46
N LYS A 147 14.96 -5.10 0.81
CA LYS A 147 16.05 -5.98 1.22
C LYS A 147 15.82 -7.43 0.76
N SER A 148 14.60 -7.95 0.92
CA SER A 148 14.24 -9.29 0.46
C SER A 148 14.36 -9.42 -1.07
N LEU A 149 13.89 -8.42 -1.83
CA LEU A 149 14.06 -8.39 -3.28
C LEU A 149 15.54 -8.44 -3.69
N LEU A 150 16.38 -7.60 -3.07
CA LEU A 150 17.80 -7.57 -3.36
C LEU A 150 18.50 -8.90 -3.03
N HIS A 151 18.10 -9.58 -1.95
CA HIS A 151 18.64 -10.90 -1.59
C HIS A 151 18.21 -12.03 -2.54
N ASN A 152 17.08 -11.87 -3.23
CA ASN A 152 16.57 -12.87 -4.17
C ASN A 152 17.19 -12.73 -5.57
N VAL A 153 17.83 -11.60 -5.87
CA VAL A 153 18.57 -11.41 -7.12
C VAL A 153 19.78 -12.34 -7.16
N GLY A 154 19.80 -13.25 -8.13
CA GLY A 154 20.91 -14.19 -8.36
C GLY A 154 20.90 -15.44 -7.46
N LYS A 155 19.80 -15.71 -6.76
CA LYS A 155 19.52 -17.01 -6.11
C LYS A 155 18.64 -17.89 -6.97
#